data_AF-A0A6C0RC98-F1
#
_entry.id   AF-A0A6C0RC98-F1
#
_cell.length_a   1.000
_cell.length_b   1.000
_cell.length_c   1.000
_cell.angle_alpha   90.00
_cell.angle_beta   90.00
_cell.angle_gamma   90.00
#
_symmetry.space_group_name_H-M   'P 1'
#
loop_
_entity.id
_entity.type
_entity.pdbx_description
1 polymer ?
#
loop_
_entity_poly.entity_id
_entity_poly.type
_entity_poly.pdbx_seq_one_letter_code
_entity_poly.pdbx_strand_id
1 'polypeptide(L)'
;MKNIKYLFLFVASVFLLNSCETGMPETTDLNYVTFEATSMDLGVSIDGSTDYELAVYTTQTTGTDRTFDITVDLESTNADAQAYSVPATVTVPANSNTGTFVLGLNDVNIGDGVDIVLNLEVDPGVYKGDAMVLSITQLCEQNDLSVKLSFGDWASECSWTITDASETVVLAGSGYSDGDAEASAKACLPDGAYTFTVVDAYGDGIGGEIIIINNGAEVVNIPGDYGAGTSADFTLP
;
A
#
# COMPACT_ATOMS: atom_id res chain seq x y z
N MET A 1 18.49 74.10 12.73
CA MET A 1 17.45 73.40 11.92
C MET A 1 18.03 72.71 10.68
N LYS A 2 19.22 72.07 10.76
CA LYS A 2 19.90 71.49 9.58
C LYS A 2 19.88 69.95 9.53
N ASN A 3 19.56 69.30 10.66
CA ASN A 3 19.64 67.84 10.80
C ASN A 3 18.27 67.14 10.70
N ILE A 4 17.17 67.90 10.62
CA ILE A 4 15.80 67.33 10.53
C ILE A 4 15.44 66.92 9.09
N LYS A 5 16.12 67.48 8.08
CA LYS A 5 15.92 67.14 6.67
C LYS A 5 16.43 65.74 6.33
N TYR A 6 17.52 65.31 6.96
CA TYR A 6 18.06 63.96 6.78
C TYR A 6 17.21 62.89 7.48
N LEU A 7 16.57 63.23 8.60
CA LEU A 7 15.63 62.34 9.29
C LEU A 7 14.36 62.11 8.44
N PHE A 8 13.83 63.15 7.78
CA PHE A 8 12.69 63.02 6.88
C PHE A 8 13.03 62.22 5.61
N LEU A 9 14.25 62.35 5.08
CA LEU A 9 14.71 61.58 3.91
C LEU A 9 14.90 60.09 4.23
N PHE A 10 15.36 59.77 5.45
CA PHE A 10 15.53 58.39 5.92
C PHE A 10 14.19 57.70 6.21
N VAL A 11 13.21 58.42 6.80
CA VAL A 11 11.87 57.88 7.03
C VAL A 11 11.12 57.65 5.71
N ALA A 12 11.26 58.55 4.72
CA ALA A 12 10.65 58.36 3.40
C ALA A 12 11.23 57.17 2.61
N SER A 13 12.52 56.84 2.79
CA SER A 13 13.16 55.70 2.14
C SER A 13 12.84 54.35 2.81
N VAL A 14 12.52 54.35 4.11
CA VAL A 14 12.05 53.15 4.83
C VAL A 14 10.58 52.81 4.47
N PHE A 15 9.75 53.79 4.13
CA PHE A 15 8.38 53.55 3.66
C PHE A 15 8.28 53.08 2.21
N LEU A 16 9.26 53.40 1.35
CA LEU A 16 9.29 52.94 -0.05
C LEU A 16 9.80 51.51 -0.23
N LEU A 17 10.40 50.90 0.80
CA LEU A 17 10.93 49.53 0.75
C LEU A 17 10.03 48.50 1.47
N ASN A 18 8.89 48.92 2.01
CA ASN A 18 7.90 48.02 2.62
C ASN A 18 6.70 47.70 1.70
N SER A 19 6.74 48.16 0.43
CA SER A 19 5.79 47.70 -0.59
C SER A 19 6.39 46.53 -1.35
N CYS A 20 6.69 45.43 -0.67
CA CYS A 20 6.65 44.14 -1.34
C CYS A 20 5.17 43.84 -1.56
N GLU A 21 4.65 44.05 -2.77
CA GLU A 21 3.48 43.28 -3.20
C GLU A 21 3.88 41.80 -3.11
N THR A 22 3.35 41.12 -2.09
CA THR A 22 3.57 39.70 -1.82
C THR A 22 2.76 38.86 -2.80
N GLY A 23 3.06 38.99 -4.08
CA GLY A 23 2.43 38.20 -5.13
C GLY A 23 3.14 38.47 -6.44
N MET A 24 3.78 37.45 -7.01
CA MET A 24 4.02 37.46 -8.45
C MET A 24 2.65 37.59 -9.13
N PRO A 25 2.42 38.60 -9.97
CA PRO A 25 1.09 38.92 -10.52
C PRO A 25 0.52 37.88 -11.50
N GLU A 26 1.14 36.71 -11.64
CA GLU A 26 0.73 35.69 -12.61
C GLU A 26 0.26 34.36 -12.02
N THR A 27 0.30 34.15 -10.69
CA THR A 27 -0.11 32.86 -10.09
C THR A 27 -1.33 32.91 -9.19
N THR A 28 -1.86 34.10 -8.87
CA THR A 28 -2.99 34.25 -7.93
C THR A 28 -4.31 33.67 -8.44
N ASP A 29 -4.48 33.54 -9.76
CA ASP A 29 -5.69 33.02 -10.41
C ASP A 29 -5.47 31.70 -11.15
N LEU A 30 -4.38 30.98 -10.86
CA LEU A 30 -4.17 29.67 -11.49
C LEU A 30 -5.31 28.74 -11.05
N ASN A 31 -6.10 28.20 -11.97
CA ASN A 31 -7.15 27.22 -11.66
C ASN A 31 -6.53 25.83 -11.71
N TYR A 32 -6.02 25.35 -10.57
CA TYR A 32 -5.21 24.14 -10.51
C TYR A 32 -5.75 23.18 -9.46
N VAL A 33 -5.71 21.88 -9.78
CA VAL A 33 -6.05 20.78 -8.86
C VAL A 33 -4.94 19.73 -8.84
N THR A 34 -4.62 19.19 -7.68
CA THR A 34 -3.61 18.13 -7.52
C THR A 34 -4.00 17.18 -6.41
N PHE A 35 -3.51 15.94 -6.46
CA PHE A 35 -3.47 15.06 -5.30
C PHE A 35 -2.57 15.64 -4.21
N GLU A 36 -2.75 15.18 -2.97
CA GLU A 36 -1.96 15.62 -1.81
C GLU A 36 -0.46 15.33 -1.90
N ALA A 37 -0.08 14.32 -2.67
CA ALA A 37 1.28 13.93 -2.93
C ALA A 37 1.40 13.29 -4.33
N THR A 38 2.62 13.29 -4.88
CA THR A 38 2.94 12.57 -6.12
C THR A 38 3.20 11.09 -5.88
N SER A 39 3.54 10.70 -4.64
CA SER A 39 3.72 9.31 -4.24
C SER A 39 3.42 9.07 -2.78
N MET A 40 2.91 7.88 -2.44
CA MET A 40 2.73 7.43 -1.04
C MET A 40 2.94 5.92 -0.92
N ASP A 41 3.47 5.51 0.23
CA ASP A 41 3.54 4.10 0.61
C ASP A 41 2.40 3.80 1.57
N LEU A 42 1.56 2.84 1.19
CA LEU A 42 0.39 2.41 1.93
C LEU A 42 0.47 0.91 2.21
N GLY A 43 -0.31 0.46 3.18
CA GLY A 43 -0.31 -0.94 3.60
C GLY A 43 -1.71 -1.50 3.70
N VAL A 44 -1.84 -2.79 3.41
CA VAL A 44 -3.08 -3.54 3.64
C VAL A 44 -2.79 -4.70 4.56
N SER A 45 -3.66 -4.93 5.55
CA SER A 45 -3.53 -6.08 6.44
C SER A 45 -3.59 -7.39 5.63
N ILE A 46 -2.71 -8.35 5.94
CA ILE A 46 -2.76 -9.69 5.33
C ILE A 46 -4.16 -10.31 5.50
N ASP A 47 -4.70 -10.89 4.43
CA ASP A 47 -6.06 -11.44 4.34
C ASP A 47 -7.17 -10.45 4.74
N GLY A 48 -6.88 -9.15 4.70
CA GLY A 48 -7.75 -8.09 5.18
C GLY A 48 -8.02 -7.00 4.16
N SER A 49 -8.57 -5.90 4.67
CA SER A 49 -8.86 -4.68 3.91
C SER A 49 -8.51 -3.45 4.72
N THR A 50 -8.13 -2.37 4.06
CA THR A 50 -7.76 -1.10 4.72
C THR A 50 -8.23 0.08 3.89
N ASP A 51 -8.86 1.06 4.55
CA ASP A 51 -9.34 2.29 3.91
C ASP A 51 -8.39 3.46 4.24
N TYR A 52 -8.06 4.23 3.21
CA TYR A 52 -7.28 5.47 3.31
C TYR A 52 -8.10 6.65 2.82
N GLU A 53 -8.25 7.69 3.65
CA GLU A 53 -8.81 8.96 3.22
C GLU A 53 -7.69 9.80 2.58
N LEU A 54 -7.82 10.03 1.27
CA LEU A 54 -6.87 10.80 0.49
C LEU A 54 -7.45 12.15 0.10
N ALA A 55 -6.59 13.15 -0.08
CA ALA A 55 -7.01 14.52 -0.39
C ALA A 55 -6.62 14.95 -1.81
N VAL A 56 -7.48 15.78 -2.40
CA VAL A 56 -7.13 16.67 -3.51
C VAL A 56 -7.19 18.12 -3.05
N TYR A 57 -6.27 18.93 -3.56
CA TYR A 57 -6.19 20.35 -3.27
C TYR A 57 -6.39 21.17 -4.52
N THR A 58 -7.14 22.26 -4.38
CA THR A 58 -7.28 23.29 -5.40
C THR A 58 -6.69 24.60 -4.94
N THR A 59 -6.15 25.39 -5.86
CA THR A 59 -5.62 26.74 -5.57
C THR A 59 -6.72 27.77 -5.28
N GLN A 60 -7.88 27.64 -5.92
CA GLN A 60 -9.00 28.61 -5.83
C GLN A 60 -10.21 28.00 -5.13
N THR A 61 -10.90 28.80 -4.33
CA THR A 61 -12.22 28.47 -3.77
C THR A 61 -13.33 28.97 -4.70
N THR A 62 -14.45 28.26 -4.77
CA THR A 62 -15.64 28.66 -5.54
C THR A 62 -16.87 28.68 -4.66
N GLY A 63 -17.88 29.48 -5.00
CA GLY A 63 -19.14 29.53 -4.26
C GLY A 63 -20.04 28.30 -4.43
N THR A 64 -19.62 27.32 -5.23
CA THR A 64 -20.31 26.06 -5.51
C THR A 64 -19.33 24.89 -5.42
N ASP A 65 -19.85 23.70 -5.19
CA ASP A 65 -19.07 22.45 -5.25
C ASP A 65 -18.46 22.28 -6.64
N ARG A 66 -17.27 21.68 -6.69
CA ARG A 66 -16.58 21.27 -7.91
C ARG A 66 -16.28 19.79 -7.81
N THR A 67 -16.43 19.08 -8.93
CA THR A 67 -16.14 17.66 -9.02
C THR A 67 -15.05 17.44 -10.05
N PHE A 68 -14.11 16.56 -9.71
CA PHE A 68 -13.01 16.16 -10.58
C PHE A 68 -13.04 14.65 -10.75
N ASP A 69 -12.83 14.19 -11.97
CA ASP A 69 -12.81 12.76 -12.29
C ASP A 69 -11.46 12.17 -11.88
N ILE A 70 -11.50 10.98 -11.27
CA ILE A 70 -10.33 10.18 -10.91
C ILE A 70 -10.30 8.96 -11.81
N THR A 71 -9.16 8.74 -12.46
CA THR A 71 -8.94 7.57 -13.32
C THR A 71 -7.74 6.78 -12.84
N VAL A 72 -7.81 5.46 -12.96
CA VAL A 72 -6.68 4.56 -12.73
C VAL A 72 -5.97 4.36 -14.06
N ASP A 73 -4.67 4.63 -14.10
CA ASP A 73 -3.84 4.31 -15.26
C ASP A 73 -3.51 2.83 -15.26
N LEU A 74 -4.27 2.06 -16.03
CA LEU A 74 -4.13 0.61 -16.14
C LEU A 74 -2.85 0.17 -16.86
N GLU A 75 -2.15 1.05 -17.58
CA GLU A 75 -0.86 0.71 -18.20
C GLU A 75 0.29 0.81 -17.20
N SER A 76 0.16 1.70 -16.21
CA SER A 76 1.17 1.93 -15.16
C SER A 76 0.84 1.24 -13.84
N THR A 77 -0.37 0.72 -13.66
CA THR A 77 -0.83 -0.02 -12.47
C THR A 77 -0.58 -1.52 -12.65
N ASN A 78 0.04 -2.16 -11.66
CA ASN A 78 0.26 -3.60 -11.66
C ASN A 78 -0.58 -4.35 -10.59
N ALA A 79 -1.29 -3.63 -9.73
CA ALA A 79 -2.20 -4.20 -8.75
C ALA A 79 -3.40 -4.90 -9.43
N ASP A 80 -3.85 -6.01 -8.85
CA ASP A 80 -5.08 -6.68 -9.26
C ASP A 80 -6.28 -5.72 -9.14
N ALA A 81 -7.22 -5.77 -10.09
CA ALA A 81 -8.41 -4.92 -10.04
C ALA A 81 -9.31 -5.17 -8.81
N GLN A 82 -9.19 -6.34 -8.17
CA GLN A 82 -9.87 -6.66 -6.91
C GLN A 82 -9.12 -6.14 -5.68
N ALA A 83 -7.85 -5.76 -5.82
CA ALA A 83 -7.01 -5.28 -4.73
C ALA A 83 -7.36 -3.85 -4.30
N TYR A 84 -8.10 -3.09 -5.12
CA TYR A 84 -8.42 -1.71 -4.82
C TYR A 84 -9.84 -1.30 -5.22
N SER A 85 -10.34 -0.28 -4.55
CA SER A 85 -11.58 0.43 -4.88
C SER A 85 -11.30 1.93 -4.84
N VAL A 86 -11.37 2.57 -6.01
CA VAL A 86 -11.17 4.01 -6.17
C VAL A 86 -12.48 4.62 -6.69
N PRO A 87 -13.01 5.68 -6.06
CA PRO A 87 -14.20 6.36 -6.58
C PRO A 87 -13.86 7.07 -7.89
N ALA A 88 -14.80 7.07 -8.83
CA ALA A 88 -14.62 7.70 -10.14
C ALA A 88 -14.49 9.23 -10.07
N THR A 89 -14.86 9.85 -8.94
CA THR A 89 -14.87 11.30 -8.78
C THR A 89 -14.56 11.71 -7.35
N VAL A 90 -13.98 12.90 -7.18
CA VAL A 90 -13.84 13.60 -5.90
C VAL A 90 -14.51 14.97 -5.97
N THR A 91 -15.20 15.35 -4.90
CA THR A 91 -15.86 16.65 -4.79
C THR A 91 -15.09 17.55 -3.84
N VAL A 92 -14.74 18.74 -4.31
CA VAL A 92 -14.26 19.87 -3.50
C VAL A 92 -15.45 20.76 -3.16
N PRO A 93 -15.89 20.83 -1.89
CA PRO A 93 -17.07 21.59 -1.51
C PRO A 93 -16.94 23.10 -1.76
N ALA A 94 -18.08 23.77 -1.89
CA ALA A 94 -18.17 25.22 -1.97
C ALA A 94 -17.40 25.90 -0.82
N ASN A 95 -16.65 26.94 -1.16
CA ASN A 95 -15.80 27.72 -0.25
C ASN A 95 -14.66 26.92 0.40
N SER A 96 -14.34 25.73 -0.15
CA SER A 96 -13.20 24.90 0.25
C SER A 96 -12.17 24.81 -0.87
N ASN A 97 -10.92 24.56 -0.46
CA ASN A 97 -9.81 24.20 -1.34
C ASN A 97 -9.43 22.72 -1.24
N THR A 98 -10.20 21.94 -0.48
CA THR A 98 -9.90 20.54 -0.19
C THR A 98 -11.13 19.69 -0.45
N GLY A 99 -10.94 18.61 -1.19
CA GLY A 99 -11.88 17.50 -1.32
C GLY A 99 -11.19 16.23 -0.85
N THR A 100 -11.94 15.30 -0.29
CA THR A 100 -11.42 14.00 0.15
C THR A 100 -12.15 12.87 -0.56
N PHE A 101 -11.43 11.77 -0.75
CA PHE A 101 -11.96 10.53 -1.30
C PHE A 101 -11.36 9.35 -0.54
N VAL A 102 -12.06 8.21 -0.54
CA VAL A 102 -11.60 7.00 0.14
C VAL A 102 -11.04 6.04 -0.88
N LEU A 103 -9.77 5.66 -0.71
CA LEU A 103 -9.16 4.51 -1.35
C LEU A 103 -9.41 3.29 -0.46
N GLY A 104 -10.13 2.30 -0.97
CA GLY A 104 -10.21 0.99 -0.32
C GLY A 104 -9.16 0.05 -0.88
N LEU A 105 -8.44 -0.66 -0.02
CA LEU A 105 -7.49 -1.71 -0.38
C LEU A 105 -7.97 -3.05 0.17
N ASN A 106 -7.76 -4.11 -0.61
CA ASN A 106 -7.97 -5.50 -0.21
C ASN A 106 -6.70 -6.29 -0.47
N ASP A 107 -6.38 -7.24 0.40
CA ASP A 107 -5.26 -8.13 0.18
C ASP A 107 -5.58 -9.18 -0.89
N VAL A 108 -5.37 -8.80 -2.15
CA VAL A 108 -5.53 -9.69 -3.30
C VAL A 108 -4.31 -9.54 -4.20
N ASN A 109 -3.50 -10.60 -4.29
CA ASN A 109 -2.32 -10.67 -5.15
C ASN A 109 -1.31 -9.51 -4.92
N ILE A 110 -1.24 -8.95 -3.70
CA ILE A 110 -0.30 -7.87 -3.36
C ILE A 110 1.15 -8.39 -3.30
N GLY A 111 1.36 -9.59 -2.75
CA GLY A 111 2.68 -10.21 -2.63
C GLY A 111 3.67 -9.33 -1.88
N ASP A 112 4.85 -9.10 -2.49
CA ASP A 112 5.90 -8.23 -1.92
C ASP A 112 5.68 -6.74 -2.22
N GLY A 113 4.63 -6.40 -2.99
CA GLY A 113 4.18 -5.05 -3.24
C GLY A 113 3.68 -4.84 -4.66
N VAL A 114 2.72 -3.93 -4.81
CA VAL A 114 2.11 -3.52 -6.08
C VAL A 114 1.92 -2.01 -6.11
N ASP A 115 1.82 -1.44 -7.31
CA ASP A 115 1.60 -0.02 -7.52
C ASP A 115 0.21 0.23 -8.13
N ILE A 116 -0.45 1.29 -7.65
CA ILE A 116 -1.65 1.88 -8.23
C ILE A 116 -1.33 3.30 -8.66
N VAL A 117 -1.62 3.65 -9.92
CA VAL A 117 -1.36 4.98 -10.46
C VAL A 117 -2.67 5.70 -10.73
N LEU A 118 -2.89 6.82 -10.05
CA LEU A 118 -4.10 7.65 -10.16
C LEU A 118 -3.83 8.92 -10.96
N ASN A 119 -4.80 9.27 -11.80
CA ASN A 119 -4.82 10.51 -12.58
C ASN A 119 -6.08 11.32 -12.26
N LEU A 120 -5.97 12.64 -12.39
CA LEU A 120 -7.12 13.53 -12.45
C LEU A 120 -7.48 13.81 -13.90
N GLU A 121 -8.77 13.85 -14.22
CA GLU A 121 -9.27 14.46 -15.44
C GLU A 121 -9.99 15.77 -15.10
N VAL A 122 -9.74 16.78 -15.94
CA VAL A 122 -10.16 18.15 -15.66
C VAL A 122 -10.68 18.81 -16.93
N ASP A 123 -11.63 19.72 -16.76
CA ASP A 123 -12.20 20.51 -17.85
C ASP A 123 -11.19 21.48 -18.47
N PRO A 124 -11.41 21.92 -19.73
CA PRO A 124 -10.58 22.93 -20.38
C PRO A 124 -10.46 24.21 -19.54
N GLY A 125 -9.22 24.67 -19.33
CA GLY A 125 -8.93 25.86 -18.53
C GLY A 125 -8.69 25.58 -17.04
N VAL A 126 -8.84 24.32 -16.61
CA VAL A 126 -8.31 23.82 -15.35
C VAL A 126 -6.98 23.14 -15.62
N TYR A 127 -5.96 23.47 -14.83
CA TYR A 127 -4.68 22.79 -14.82
C TYR A 127 -4.69 21.68 -13.78
N LYS A 128 -3.95 20.61 -14.02
CA LYS A 128 -3.84 19.48 -13.08
C LYS A 128 -2.40 19.21 -12.71
N GLY A 129 -2.20 18.64 -11.52
CA GLY A 129 -0.95 18.07 -11.10
C GLY A 129 -0.61 16.78 -11.80
N ASP A 130 0.57 16.27 -11.47
CA ASP A 130 1.07 14.99 -11.95
C ASP A 130 0.23 13.84 -11.38
N ALA A 131 0.38 12.66 -12.00
CA ALA A 131 -0.20 11.43 -11.48
C ALA A 131 0.32 11.12 -10.07
N MET A 132 -0.50 10.46 -9.27
CA MET A 132 -0.15 9.96 -7.95
C MET A 132 0.18 8.48 -8.03
N VAL A 133 1.34 8.07 -7.52
CA VAL A 133 1.77 6.67 -7.44
C VAL A 133 1.58 6.17 -6.00
N LEU A 134 0.83 5.11 -5.83
CA LEU A 134 0.57 4.48 -4.54
C LEU A 134 1.29 3.14 -4.49
N SER A 135 2.36 3.04 -3.71
CA SER A 135 3.08 1.78 -3.46
C SER A 135 2.37 1.03 -2.34
N ILE A 136 1.78 -0.11 -2.64
CA ILE A 136 0.98 -0.91 -1.69
C ILE A 136 1.80 -2.12 -1.24
N THR A 137 1.87 -2.34 0.07
CA THR A 137 2.53 -3.52 0.66
C THR A 137 1.61 -4.23 1.64
N GLN A 138 1.85 -5.52 1.89
CA GLN A 138 1.16 -6.24 2.96
C GLN A 138 1.74 -5.85 4.32
N LEU A 139 0.86 -5.61 5.31
CA LEU A 139 1.22 -5.31 6.68
C LEU A 139 0.76 -6.44 7.62
N CYS A 140 1.62 -6.74 8.59
CA CYS A 140 1.26 -7.56 9.74
C CYS A 140 1.56 -6.80 11.04
N GLU A 141 0.53 -6.61 11.87
CA GLU A 141 0.63 -5.95 13.18
C GLU A 141 0.86 -6.96 14.33
N GLN A 142 0.89 -8.26 14.02
CA GLN A 142 1.08 -9.37 14.97
C GLN A 142 2.36 -10.15 14.64
N ASN A 143 2.28 -11.47 14.54
CA ASN A 143 3.39 -12.32 14.11
C ASN A 143 3.34 -12.53 12.60
N ASP A 144 4.34 -12.00 11.89
CA ASP A 144 4.52 -12.15 10.44
C ASP A 144 5.08 -13.52 10.13
N LEU A 145 4.18 -14.48 9.89
CA LEU A 145 4.50 -15.85 9.59
C LEU A 145 4.66 -16.04 8.08
N SER A 146 5.79 -16.58 7.65
CA SER A 146 6.02 -17.00 6.26
C SER A 146 6.36 -18.48 6.21
N VAL A 147 5.60 -19.25 5.42
CA VAL A 147 5.91 -20.62 5.05
C VAL A 147 6.59 -20.60 3.69
N LYS A 148 7.79 -21.15 3.61
CA LYS A 148 8.55 -21.28 2.37
C LYS A 148 8.79 -22.76 2.09
N LEU A 149 8.46 -23.18 0.87
CA LEU A 149 8.65 -24.52 0.39
C LEU A 149 9.61 -24.46 -0.80
N SER A 150 10.57 -25.36 -0.81
CA SER A 150 11.32 -25.73 -2.00
C SER A 150 11.00 -27.18 -2.32
N PHE A 151 10.79 -27.48 -3.60
CA PHE A 151 10.35 -28.79 -4.05
C PHE A 151 11.43 -29.50 -4.86
N GLY A 152 11.31 -30.82 -4.95
CA GLY A 152 11.88 -31.62 -6.01
C GLY A 152 11.04 -31.56 -7.29
N ASP A 153 10.94 -32.68 -8.00
CA ASP A 153 10.24 -32.71 -9.29
C ASP A 153 8.69 -32.73 -9.16
N TRP A 154 8.16 -33.16 -8.02
CA TRP A 154 6.75 -33.53 -7.83
C TRP A 154 6.00 -32.64 -6.83
N ALA A 155 6.08 -31.32 -6.99
CA ALA A 155 5.42 -30.38 -6.08
C ALA A 155 3.89 -30.61 -5.95
N SER A 156 3.23 -31.17 -6.98
CA SER A 156 1.79 -31.41 -6.98
C SER A 156 1.31 -32.41 -5.92
N GLU A 157 2.23 -33.17 -5.34
CA GLU A 157 1.98 -34.15 -4.29
C GLU A 157 1.88 -33.52 -2.90
N CYS A 158 2.33 -32.26 -2.76
CA CYS A 158 2.40 -31.53 -1.51
C CYS A 158 1.07 -30.88 -1.13
N SER A 159 0.66 -31.10 0.12
CA SER A 159 -0.33 -30.27 0.79
C SER A 159 0.03 -30.07 2.25
N TRP A 160 -0.32 -28.93 2.82
CA TRP A 160 -0.01 -28.61 4.20
C TRP A 160 -1.07 -27.71 4.84
N THR A 161 -1.10 -27.73 6.18
CA THR A 161 -1.97 -26.90 7.02
C THR A 161 -1.23 -26.44 8.26
N ILE A 162 -1.58 -25.25 8.76
CA ILE A 162 -1.26 -24.79 10.10
C ILE A 162 -2.55 -24.73 10.90
N THR A 163 -2.57 -25.38 12.05
CA THR A 163 -3.70 -25.33 13.00
C THR A 163 -3.33 -24.61 14.27
N ASP A 164 -4.28 -23.89 14.86
CA ASP A 164 -4.15 -23.31 16.19
C ASP A 164 -4.34 -24.37 17.30
N ALA A 165 -4.22 -23.95 18.57
CA ALA A 165 -4.43 -24.79 19.74
C ALA A 165 -5.86 -25.37 19.87
N SER A 166 -6.82 -24.88 19.07
CA SER A 166 -8.20 -25.39 18.99
C SER A 166 -8.40 -26.32 17.79
N GLU A 167 -7.32 -26.76 17.14
CA GLU A 167 -7.32 -27.59 15.92
C GLU A 167 -8.02 -26.91 14.72
N THR A 168 -8.16 -25.58 14.74
CA THR A 168 -8.73 -24.82 13.63
C THR A 168 -7.63 -24.50 12.62
N VAL A 169 -7.87 -24.80 11.34
CA VAL A 169 -6.93 -24.46 10.25
C VAL A 169 -6.91 -22.95 10.06
N VAL A 170 -5.75 -22.32 10.28
CA VAL A 170 -5.52 -20.88 10.13
C VAL A 170 -4.75 -20.52 8.87
N LEU A 171 -4.03 -21.48 8.29
CA LEU A 171 -3.33 -21.33 7.00
C LEU A 171 -3.21 -22.69 6.32
N ALA A 172 -3.25 -22.74 4.99
CA ALA A 172 -3.07 -23.96 4.24
C ALA A 172 -2.46 -23.70 2.85
N GLY A 173 -1.84 -24.72 2.27
CA GLY A 173 -1.34 -24.68 0.89
C GLY A 173 -1.46 -26.03 0.22
N SER A 174 -1.82 -26.02 -1.07
CA SER A 174 -1.98 -27.21 -1.91
C SER A 174 -2.12 -26.80 -3.38
N GLY A 175 -2.15 -27.76 -4.30
CA GLY A 175 -2.47 -27.52 -5.71
C GLY A 175 -1.30 -26.97 -6.54
N TYR A 176 -0.07 -27.24 -6.09
CA TYR A 176 1.15 -26.92 -6.84
C TYR A 176 1.25 -27.76 -8.12
N SER A 177 2.07 -27.32 -9.07
CA SER A 177 2.31 -28.01 -10.34
C SER A 177 3.67 -28.72 -10.33
N ASP A 178 3.74 -29.90 -10.95
CA ASP A 178 5.03 -30.59 -11.11
C ASP A 178 6.04 -29.70 -11.85
N GLY A 179 7.26 -29.66 -11.33
CA GLY A 179 8.33 -28.76 -11.77
C GLY A 179 8.31 -27.35 -11.14
N ASP A 180 7.33 -27.00 -10.30
CA ASP A 180 7.42 -25.80 -9.45
C ASP A 180 8.63 -25.96 -8.52
N ALA A 181 9.57 -25.01 -8.57
CA ALA A 181 10.78 -25.07 -7.74
C ALA A 181 10.52 -24.64 -6.29
N GLU A 182 9.65 -23.64 -6.10
CA GLU A 182 9.42 -23.00 -4.82
C GLU A 182 7.96 -22.53 -4.70
N ALA A 183 7.45 -22.48 -3.47
CA ALA A 183 6.21 -21.80 -3.14
C ALA A 183 6.34 -21.08 -1.79
N SER A 184 5.52 -20.06 -1.58
CA SER A 184 5.42 -19.43 -0.27
C SER A 184 4.00 -18.99 0.06
N ALA A 185 3.72 -18.90 1.35
CA ALA A 185 2.51 -18.35 1.91
C ALA A 185 2.86 -17.47 3.10
N LYS A 186 2.06 -16.44 3.36
CA LYS A 186 2.21 -15.55 4.52
C LYS A 186 0.90 -15.50 5.30
N ALA A 187 0.99 -15.27 6.60
CA ALA A 187 -0.16 -15.01 7.46
C ALA A 187 0.25 -14.08 8.61
N CYS A 188 -0.67 -13.23 9.03
CA CYS A 188 -0.52 -12.45 10.25
C CYS A 188 -1.28 -13.13 11.38
N LEU A 189 -0.57 -13.79 12.29
CA LEU A 189 -1.18 -14.63 13.31
C LEU A 189 -1.00 -14.05 14.73
N PRO A 190 -1.99 -14.23 15.63
CA PRO A 190 -1.86 -13.84 17.03
C PRO A 190 -0.86 -14.73 17.78
N ASP A 191 -0.42 -14.28 18.94
CA ASP A 191 0.40 -15.05 19.88
C ASP A 191 -0.32 -16.36 20.22
N GLY A 192 0.42 -17.48 20.22
CA GLY A 192 -0.21 -18.78 20.41
C GLY A 192 0.68 -19.97 20.10
N ALA A 193 0.12 -21.15 20.30
CA ALA A 193 0.72 -22.41 19.88
C ALA A 193 0.05 -22.90 18.61
N TYR A 194 0.87 -23.39 17.68
CA TYR A 194 0.46 -23.82 16.36
C TYR A 194 1.13 -25.14 15.99
N THR A 195 0.45 -25.90 15.14
CA THR A 195 0.99 -27.15 14.57
C THR A 195 0.98 -27.02 13.06
N PHE A 196 2.15 -27.11 12.44
CA PHE A 196 2.30 -27.30 11.00
C PHE A 196 2.21 -28.79 10.68
N THR A 197 1.41 -29.16 9.69
CA THR A 197 1.30 -30.53 9.17
C THR A 197 1.48 -30.49 7.66
N VAL A 198 2.34 -31.34 7.12
CA VAL A 198 2.55 -31.53 5.68
C VAL A 198 2.34 -32.98 5.31
N VAL A 199 1.76 -33.20 4.13
CA VAL A 199 1.46 -34.50 3.55
C VAL A 199 1.99 -34.53 2.13
N ASP A 200 2.60 -35.66 1.79
CA ASP A 200 3.04 -36.02 0.45
C ASP A 200 2.24 -37.24 -0.02
N ALA A 201 1.63 -37.14 -1.20
CA ALA A 201 0.65 -38.11 -1.67
C ALA A 201 1.25 -39.50 -1.99
N TYR A 202 2.52 -39.57 -2.40
CA TYR A 202 3.16 -40.81 -2.84
C TYR A 202 4.12 -41.40 -1.83
N GLY A 203 4.48 -40.64 -0.80
CA GLY A 203 5.07 -41.16 0.42
C GLY A 203 6.58 -41.16 0.46
N ASP A 204 7.24 -40.56 -0.52
CA ASP A 204 8.68 -40.33 -0.57
C ASP A 204 9.08 -38.92 -0.11
N GLY A 205 8.10 -38.03 0.06
CA GLY A 205 8.31 -36.66 0.48
C GLY A 205 8.60 -35.76 -0.71
N ILE A 206 8.45 -34.45 -0.49
CA ILE A 206 8.41 -33.48 -1.59
C ILE A 206 9.76 -33.18 -2.24
N GLY A 207 10.87 -33.66 -1.65
CA GLY A 207 12.21 -33.15 -1.96
C GLY A 207 12.42 -31.70 -1.52
N GLY A 208 13.67 -31.23 -1.46
CA GLY A 208 13.96 -29.88 -0.97
C GLY A 208 13.75 -29.74 0.55
N GLU A 209 13.15 -28.63 0.99
CA GLU A 209 12.90 -28.31 2.40
C GLU A 209 11.70 -27.36 2.59
N ILE A 210 11.15 -27.36 3.81
CA ILE A 210 10.11 -26.44 4.27
C ILE A 210 10.67 -25.63 5.43
N ILE A 211 10.62 -24.31 5.32
CA ILE A 211 11.07 -23.36 6.34
C ILE A 211 9.90 -22.49 6.75
N ILE A 212 9.60 -22.43 8.04
CA ILE A 212 8.66 -21.48 8.61
C ILE A 212 9.45 -20.40 9.34
N ILE A 213 9.18 -19.14 8.99
CA ILE A 213 9.83 -17.95 9.52
C ILE A 213 8.78 -17.12 10.23
N ASN A 214 9.05 -16.69 11.46
CA ASN A 214 8.27 -15.67 12.17
C ASN A 214 9.12 -14.43 12.37
N ASN A 215 8.65 -13.26 11.95
CA ASN A 215 9.33 -11.96 12.15
C ASN A 215 10.80 -12.00 11.70
N GLY A 216 11.09 -12.70 10.60
CA GLY A 216 12.43 -12.87 10.04
C GLY A 216 13.31 -13.94 10.70
N ALA A 217 12.83 -14.64 11.73
CA ALA A 217 13.54 -15.75 12.38
C ALA A 217 12.92 -17.10 12.03
N GLU A 218 13.75 -18.08 11.67
CA GLU A 218 13.33 -19.47 11.46
C GLU A 218 12.79 -20.06 12.77
N VAL A 219 11.58 -20.62 12.72
CA VAL A 219 10.92 -21.30 13.85
C VAL A 219 10.71 -22.79 13.60
N VAL A 220 10.63 -23.21 12.33
CA VAL A 220 10.54 -24.62 11.92
C VAL A 220 11.38 -24.81 10.66
N ASN A 221 12.11 -25.93 10.59
CA ASN A 221 12.76 -26.42 9.39
C ASN A 221 12.53 -27.93 9.27
N ILE A 222 11.93 -28.35 8.16
CA ILE A 222 11.60 -29.73 7.84
C ILE A 222 12.31 -30.10 6.53
N PRO A 223 13.28 -31.03 6.55
CA PRO A 223 13.84 -31.61 5.35
C PRO A 223 12.77 -32.32 4.52
N GLY A 224 12.83 -32.23 3.19
CA GLY A 224 11.80 -32.75 2.27
C GLY A 224 11.71 -34.28 2.17
N ASP A 225 12.56 -35.04 2.86
CA ASP A 225 12.59 -36.52 2.86
C ASP A 225 11.77 -37.15 4.02
N TYR A 226 10.69 -36.48 4.42
CA TYR A 226 9.82 -36.90 5.54
C TYR A 226 8.86 -38.06 5.21
N GLY A 227 8.91 -38.61 3.99
CA GLY A 227 7.99 -39.65 3.52
C GLY A 227 6.56 -39.12 3.33
N ALA A 228 5.54 -39.89 3.72
CA ALA A 228 4.12 -39.55 3.47
C ALA A 228 3.59 -38.32 4.24
N GLY A 229 4.29 -37.87 5.27
CA GLY A 229 3.90 -36.67 6.00
C GLY A 229 4.55 -36.57 7.35
N THR A 230 4.57 -35.35 7.88
CA THR A 230 5.11 -35.04 9.20
C THR A 230 4.43 -33.80 9.77
N SER A 231 4.64 -33.55 11.06
CA SER A 231 4.14 -32.37 11.76
C SER A 231 5.19 -31.77 12.68
N ALA A 232 5.13 -30.46 12.88
CA ALA A 232 5.98 -29.72 13.80
C ALA A 232 5.16 -28.69 14.58
N ASP A 233 5.34 -28.68 15.91
CA ASP A 233 4.74 -27.69 16.79
C ASP A 233 5.68 -26.49 16.95
N PHE A 234 5.11 -25.29 16.97
CA PHE A 234 5.83 -24.04 17.21
C PHE A 234 4.95 -23.05 17.96
N THR A 235 5.56 -22.01 18.53
CA THR A 235 4.84 -20.96 19.25
C THR A 235 5.20 -19.60 18.71
N LEU A 236 4.20 -18.73 18.60
CA LEU A 236 4.35 -17.33 18.25
C LEU A 236 4.26 -16.48 19.53
N PRO A 237 5.25 -15.61 19.79
CA PRO A 237 5.35 -14.80 21.01
C PRO A 237 4.42 -13.60 21.01
#